data_AF-A0A6A5KS01-F1
#
_entry.id   AF-A0A6A5KS01-F1
#
_cell.length_a   1.000
_cell.length_b   1.000
_cell.length_c   1.000
_cell.angle_alpha   90.00
_cell.angle_beta   90.00
_cell.angle_gamma   90.00
#
_symmetry.space_group_name_H-M   'P 1'
#
loop_
_entity.id
_entity.type
_entity.pdbx_description
1 polymer ?
#
loop_
_entity_poly.entity_id
_entity_poly.type
_entity_poly.pdbx_seq_one_letter_code
_entity_poly.pdbx_strand_id
1 'polypeptide(L)'
;MQATSRRLIKFAGSVSLENLDSKSRPLVKSYCEKFEKENPVITKAEIKRSKWHKSHDDPNDSELVISIRFRDENDRRITTGHVHQDGTGRTS
;
A
#
# COMPACT_ATOMS: atom_id res chain seq x y z
N MET A 1 -21.87 -0.85 -20.77
CA MET A 1 -20.70 -0.27 -20.08
C MET A 1 -19.96 -1.42 -19.41
N GLN A 2 -18.66 -1.55 -19.69
CA GLN A 2 -17.85 -2.73 -19.37
C GLN A 2 -17.96 -3.15 -17.91
N ALA A 3 -18.24 -4.43 -17.66
CA ALA A 3 -17.90 -5.05 -16.40
C ALA A 3 -16.36 -5.07 -16.31
N THR A 4 -15.76 -4.01 -15.76
CA THR A 4 -14.37 -4.04 -15.33
C THR A 4 -14.28 -5.11 -14.27
N SER A 5 -13.88 -6.31 -14.69
CA SER A 5 -13.52 -7.41 -13.80
C SER A 5 -12.45 -6.87 -12.86
N ARG A 6 -12.85 -6.51 -11.63
CA ARG A 6 -11.99 -5.87 -10.63
C ARG A 6 -10.86 -6.84 -10.34
N ARG A 7 -9.68 -6.56 -10.87
CA ARG A 7 -8.47 -7.33 -10.58
C ARG A 7 -8.04 -6.94 -9.17
N LEU A 8 -8.46 -7.73 -8.18
CA LEU A 8 -7.99 -7.57 -6.80
C LEU A 8 -6.47 -7.39 -6.79
N ILE A 9 -5.99 -6.26 -6.25
CA ILE A 9 -4.56 -6.00 -6.10
C ILE A 9 -3.87 -7.19 -5.42
N LYS A 10 -2.82 -7.70 -6.07
CA LYS A 10 -2.06 -8.83 -5.55
C LYS A 10 -1.02 -8.33 -4.56
N PHE A 11 -1.08 -8.81 -3.33
CA PHE A 11 -0.02 -8.55 -2.36
C PHE A 11 1.21 -9.39 -2.71
N ALA A 12 2.29 -8.72 -3.12
CA ALA A 12 3.55 -9.32 -3.53
C ALA A 12 4.63 -9.13 -2.45
N GLY A 13 5.64 -9.99 -2.44
CA GLY A 13 6.76 -9.91 -1.50
C GLY A 13 6.60 -10.80 -0.27
N SER A 14 7.49 -10.62 0.72
CA SER A 14 7.57 -11.48 1.91
C SER A 14 6.54 -11.15 2.99
N VAL A 15 5.95 -9.96 2.93
CA VAL A 15 4.98 -9.49 3.93
C VAL A 15 3.59 -9.42 3.29
N SER A 16 2.72 -10.35 3.68
CA SER A 16 1.32 -10.37 3.28
C SER A 16 0.45 -9.56 4.26
N LEU A 17 -0.78 -9.22 3.84
CA LEU A 17 -1.77 -8.53 4.69
C LEU A 17 -2.02 -9.23 6.04
N GLU A 18 -1.89 -10.55 6.08
CA GLU A 18 -2.02 -11.37 7.28
C GLU A 18 -0.88 -11.20 8.29
N ASN A 19 0.30 -10.76 7.84
CA ASN A 19 1.42 -10.43 8.72
C ASN A 19 1.28 -9.05 9.38
N LEU A 20 0.27 -8.27 8.97
CA LEU A 20 -0.03 -6.97 9.55
C LEU A 20 -0.85 -7.11 10.84
N ASP A 21 -0.63 -6.20 11.79
CA ASP A 21 -1.46 -6.07 12.97
C ASP A 21 -2.92 -5.80 12.61
N SER A 22 -3.85 -6.18 13.49
CA SER A 22 -5.30 -5.99 13.31
C SER A 22 -5.70 -4.53 13.05
N LYS A 23 -4.89 -3.56 13.49
CA LYS A 23 -5.09 -2.13 13.21
C LYS A 23 -4.60 -1.73 11.83
N SER A 24 -3.40 -2.15 11.44
CA SER A 24 -2.80 -1.80 10.14
C SER A 24 -3.47 -2.50 8.97
N ARG A 25 -3.92 -3.74 9.15
CA ARG A 25 -4.50 -4.57 8.10
C ARG A 25 -5.68 -3.90 7.37
N PRO A 26 -6.72 -3.39 8.05
CA PRO A 26 -7.82 -2.70 7.37
C PRO A 26 -7.38 -1.38 6.73
N LEU A 27 -6.45 -0.64 7.34
CA LEU A 27 -5.94 0.63 6.80
C LEU A 27 -5.18 0.41 5.48
N VAL A 28 -4.21 -0.51 5.50
CA VAL A 28 -3.41 -0.88 4.33
C VAL A 28 -4.31 -1.43 3.23
N LYS A 29 -5.26 -2.31 3.57
CA LYS A 29 -6.21 -2.87 2.61
C LYS A 29 -7.06 -1.77 1.96
N SER A 30 -7.70 -0.92 2.78
CA SER A 30 -8.55 0.16 2.27
C SER A 30 -7.78 1.15 1.41
N TYR A 31 -6.54 1.48 1.82
CA TYR A 31 -5.65 2.34 1.06
C TYR A 31 -5.28 1.72 -0.30
N CYS A 32 -4.87 0.45 -0.33
CA CYS A 32 -4.57 -0.25 -1.58
C CYS A 32 -5.79 -0.34 -2.50
N GLU A 33 -6.98 -0.63 -1.97
CA GLU A 33 -8.23 -0.69 -2.75
C GLU A 33 -8.62 0.68 -3.33
N LYS A 34 -8.40 1.77 -2.57
CA LYS A 34 -8.62 3.12 -3.07
C LYS A 34 -7.62 3.46 -4.18
N PHE A 35 -6.35 3.13 -3.95
CA PHE A 35 -5.28 3.46 -4.87
C PHE A 35 -5.35 2.65 -6.17
N GLU A 36 -5.77 1.39 -6.12
CA GLU A 36 -6.10 0.55 -7.29
C GLU A 36 -7.25 1.17 -8.11
N LYS A 37 -8.29 1.70 -7.45
CA LYS A 37 -9.41 2.37 -8.14
C LYS A 37 -8.99 3.66 -8.82
N GLU A 38 -8.11 4.44 -8.18
CA GLU A 38 -7.57 5.67 -8.74
C GLU A 38 -6.56 5.39 -9.86
N ASN A 39 -5.80 4.29 -9.76
CA ASN A 39 -4.73 3.92 -10.68
C ASN A 39 -4.87 2.47 -11.15
N PRO A 40 -5.62 2.21 -12.24
CA PRO A 40 -5.83 0.85 -12.75
C PRO A 40 -4.55 0.17 -13.27
N VAL A 41 -3.46 0.93 -13.43
CA VAL A 41 -2.13 0.39 -13.77
C VAL A 41 -1.50 -0.41 -12.64
N ILE A 42 -1.95 -0.19 -11.40
CA ILE A 42 -1.43 -0.86 -10.22
C ILE A 42 -2.13 -2.21 -10.09
N THR A 43 -1.35 -3.28 -10.20
CA THR A 43 -1.89 -4.64 -10.10
C THR A 43 -1.27 -5.40 -8.93
N LYS A 44 -0.17 -4.90 -8.38
CA LYS A 44 0.58 -5.50 -7.28
C LYS A 44 0.90 -4.47 -6.20
N ALA A 45 0.78 -4.87 -4.93
CA ALA A 45 1.21 -4.09 -3.77
C ALA A 45 2.22 -4.90 -2.96
N GLU A 46 3.42 -4.36 -2.77
CA GLU A 46 4.47 -4.98 -1.96
C GLU A 46 4.63 -4.22 -0.65
N ILE A 47 4.27 -4.86 0.46
CA ILE A 47 4.43 -4.29 1.79
C ILE A 47 5.90 -4.45 2.20
N LYS A 48 6.60 -3.34 2.43
CA LYS A 48 8.03 -3.38 2.76
C LYS A 48 8.27 -3.93 4.17
N ARG A 49 7.39 -3.61 5.11
CA ARG A 49 7.46 -4.04 6.52
C ARG A 49 6.06 -4.20 7.08
N SER A 50 5.83 -5.25 7.86
CA SER A 50 4.58 -5.47 8.58
C SER A 50 4.41 -4.53 9.77
N LYS A 51 5.50 -3.93 10.25
CA LYS A 51 5.52 -3.06 11.41
C LYS A 51 5.59 -1.59 11.01
N TRP A 52 4.86 -0.80 11.77
CA TRP A 52 4.95 0.66 11.85
C TRP A 52 6.41 1.11 12.00
N HIS A 53 6.87 1.99 11.11
CA HIS A 53 8.22 2.56 11.15
C HIS A 53 8.17 4.03 10.79
N LYS A 54 9.16 4.81 11.24
CA LYS A 54 9.23 6.22 10.87
C LYS A 54 9.52 6.36 9.37
N SER A 55 8.88 7.35 8.74
CA SER A 55 9.26 7.78 7.39
C SER A 55 10.71 8.27 7.44
N HIS A 56 11.52 7.85 6.47
CA HIS A 56 12.88 8.40 6.35
C HIS A 56 12.87 9.72 5.56
N ASP A 57 11.87 9.90 4.70
CA ASP A 57 11.70 11.09 3.86
C ASP A 57 11.23 12.31 4.66
N ASP A 58 10.48 12.09 5.74
CA ASP A 58 10.00 13.16 6.62
C ASP A 58 10.58 13.02 8.03
N PRO A 59 11.79 13.53 8.30
CA PRO A 59 12.40 13.43 9.63
C PRO A 59 11.64 14.20 10.72
N ASN A 60 10.77 15.15 10.33
CA ASN A 60 9.89 15.88 11.23
C ASN A 60 8.56 15.18 11.48
N ASP A 61 8.20 14.22 10.62
CA ASP A 61 6.99 13.45 10.79
C ASP A 61 7.25 12.37 11.84
N SER A 62 6.76 12.63 13.06
CA SER A 62 6.87 11.69 14.17
C SER A 62 5.91 10.53 14.05
N GLU A 63 5.04 10.51 13.03
CA GLU A 63 4.08 9.45 12.84
C GLU A 63 4.73 8.21 12.25
N LEU A 64 4.22 7.07 12.68
CA LEU A 64 4.66 5.81 12.14
C LEU A 64 3.86 5.49 10.89
N VAL A 65 4.56 5.04 9.87
CA VAL A 65 3.99 4.71 8.57
C VAL A 65 4.26 3.25 8.20
N ILE A 66 3.47 2.75 7.26
CA ILE A 66 3.67 1.49 6.55
C ILE A 66 3.93 1.83 5.09
N SER A 67 5.17 1.56 4.66
CA SER A 67 5.60 1.68 3.27
C SER A 67 5.10 0.52 2.42
N ILE A 68 4.34 0.83 1.38
CA ILE A 68 3.79 -0.11 0.40
C ILE A 68 4.29 0.33 -0.98
N ARG A 69 4.96 -0.57 -1.69
CA ARG A 69 5.39 -0.33 -3.07
C ARG A 69 4.32 -0.83 -4.02
N PHE A 70 3.77 0.08 -4.80
CA PHE A 70 2.85 -0.28 -5.86
C PHE A 70 3.62 -0.61 -7.13
N ARG A 71 3.27 -1.75 -7.73
CA ARG A 71 3.86 -2.25 -8.97
C ARG A 71 2.78 -2.52 -10.00
N ASP A 72 3.14 -2.45 -11.27
CA ASP A 72 2.28 -2.85 -12.37
C ASP A 72 2.34 -4.36 -12.62
N GLU A 73 1.63 -4.83 -13.64
CA GLU A 73 1.63 -6.25 -14.02
C GLU A 73 3.02 -6.76 -14.40
N ASN A 74 3.85 -5.90 -15.01
CA ASN A 74 5.24 -6.20 -15.39
C ASN A 74 6.22 -6.11 -14.21
N ASP A 75 5.74 -6.00 -12.97
CA ASP A 75 6.56 -5.90 -11.76
C ASP A 75 7.42 -4.62 -11.67
N ARG A 76 7.13 -3.61 -12.50
CA ARG A 76 7.79 -2.31 -12.45
C ARG A 76 7.18 -1.50 -11.31
N ARG A 77 8.06 -0.91 -10.49
CA ARG A 77 7.66 0.01 -9.43
C ARG A 77 7.04 1.25 -10.05
N ILE A 78 5.79 1.52 -9.70
CA ILE A 78 5.06 2.71 -10.13
C ILE A 78 5.25 3.83 -9.11
N THR A 79 4.96 3.56 -7.84
CA THR A 79 5.08 4.53 -6.74
C THR A 79 5.16 3.82 -5.39
N THR A 80 5.39 4.55 -4.32
CA THR A 80 5.38 4.03 -2.95
C THR A 80 4.37 4.80 -2.11
N GLY A 81 3.39 4.11 -1.55
CA GLY A 81 2.45 4.67 -0.60
C GLY A 81 2.96 4.48 0.82
N HIS A 82 2.93 5.56 1.59
CA HIS A 82 3.16 5.58 3.03
C HIS A 82 1.82 5.72 3.72
N VAL A 83 1.36 4.65 4.38
CA VAL A 83 0.10 4.64 5.13
C VAL A 83 0.38 4.96 6.59
N HIS A 84 -0.26 5.98 7.13
CA HIS A 84 -0.17 6.44 8.52
C HIS A 84 -1.16 5.67 9.42
N GLN A 85 -0.98 5.77 10.74
CA GLN A 85 -1.82 5.08 11.73
C GLN A 85 -3.26 5.57 11.79
N ASP A 86 -3.50 6.80 11.36
CA ASP A 86 -4.83 7.42 11.25
C ASP A 86 -5.59 6.97 9.98
N GLY A 87 -4.92 6.23 9.08
CA GLY A 87 -5.47 5.77 7.81
C GLY A 87 -5.30 6.76 6.66
N THR A 88 -4.66 7.91 6.89
CA THR A 88 -4.19 8.74 5.79
C THR A 88 -2.97 8.08 5.17
N GLY A 89 -2.74 8.36 3.89
CA GLY A 89 -1.52 7.88 3.27
C GLY A 89 -1.09 8.76 2.12
N ARG A 90 0.20 9.02 2.04
CA ARG A 90 0.82 9.82 0.99
C ARG A 90 1.61 8.93 0.07
N THR A 91 1.48 9.16 -1.23
CA THR A 91 2.37 8.58 -2.20
C THR A 91 3.58 9.47 -2.42
N SER A 92 4.73 8.82 -2.58
CA SER A 92 6.01 9.45 -2.88
C SER A 92 6.68 8.78 -4.08
#